data_AF-A0A954MMY0-F1
#
_entry.id   AF-A0A954MMY0-F1
#
_cell.length_a   1.000
_cell.length_b   1.000
_cell.length_c   1.000
_cell.angle_alpha   90.00
_cell.angle_beta   90.00
_cell.angle_gamma   90.00
#
_symmetry.space_group_name_H-M   'P 1'
#
loop_
_entity.id
_entity.type
_entity.pdbx_description
1 polymer ?
#
loop_
_entity_poly.entity_id
_entity_poly.type
_entity_poly.pdbx_seq_one_letter_code
_entity_poly.pdbx_strand_id
1 'polypeptide(L)'
;GLGSAALLLNREPNDGKRVALVTTDPPGANVAFVPVNPVSGDVIPSELEHASGVTPLRHRLRPATYLVVVYFEDDPTRFHEGYRKIPLNTEDNYGGYRHLSSRILENGDIKWAEIEIPDPSAFSDMARVTGPAKYLSGIVGSTLVPPAMCSIPGFLIDPFEFTVADYSRVTGQLKPPNIPSQVRLGPRQAVNISWNDAICRAEDAGKRLLHEYEYEYVATAFGKHVYPWGDELPEGFTEMDHLGDVGTPSFDRIRVGGVDVYNLFSNVAKWVQTMVPLYPEQEEVFARMAVGDRGERGIRGWFSPGNLSSLGERIGPRQRASKSCIGIYTSIGFRCGRSLKPRLRPEDFVSYHATALPNFKLPSANGPGDTGK
;
A
#
# COMPACT_ATOMS: atom_id res chain seq x y z
N GLY A 1 50.06 -40.21 -12.05
CA GLY A 1 48.89 -39.56 -12.65
C GLY A 1 47.79 -39.53 -11.61
N LEU A 2 47.47 -38.36 -11.08
CA LEU A 2 46.32 -38.12 -10.22
C LEU A 2 45.79 -36.76 -10.65
N GLY A 3 44.67 -36.77 -11.38
CA GLY A 3 43.99 -35.58 -11.84
C GLY A 3 43.21 -34.96 -10.70
N SER A 4 43.61 -33.75 -10.29
CA SER A 4 42.75 -32.88 -9.49
C SER A 4 41.61 -32.39 -10.38
N ALA A 5 40.41 -32.91 -10.15
CA ALA A 5 39.19 -32.30 -10.65
C ALA A 5 39.06 -30.91 -10.00
N ALA A 6 39.32 -29.86 -10.79
CA ALA A 6 39.02 -28.50 -10.38
C ALA A 6 37.49 -28.37 -10.27
N LEU A 7 37.00 -28.24 -9.04
CA LEU A 7 35.66 -27.75 -8.77
C LEU A 7 35.59 -26.33 -9.37
N LEU A 8 34.97 -26.20 -10.55
CA LEU A 8 34.54 -24.92 -11.09
C LEU A 8 33.45 -24.40 -10.15
N LEU A 9 33.86 -23.73 -9.07
CA LEU A 9 33.01 -22.79 -8.36
C LEU A 9 32.65 -21.72 -9.38
N ASN A 10 31.47 -21.84 -9.99
CA ASN A 10 30.83 -20.75 -10.70
C ASN A 10 30.76 -19.57 -9.73
N ARG A 11 31.76 -18.68 -9.79
CA ARG A 11 31.71 -17.41 -9.10
C ARG A 11 30.56 -16.66 -9.75
N GLU A 12 29.48 -16.49 -8.99
CA GLU A 12 28.38 -15.61 -9.33
C GLU A 12 28.95 -14.29 -9.89
N PRO A 13 28.41 -13.77 -11.02
CA PRO A 13 28.84 -12.49 -11.56
C PRO A 13 28.85 -11.42 -10.46
N ASN A 14 29.93 -10.64 -10.37
CA ASN A 14 30.00 -9.51 -9.44
C ASN A 14 29.25 -8.30 -10.02
N ASP A 15 27.96 -8.49 -10.32
CA ASP A 15 27.05 -7.51 -10.92
C ASP A 15 26.23 -6.73 -9.87
N GLY A 16 26.53 -6.96 -8.58
CA GLY A 16 25.80 -6.37 -7.46
C GLY A 16 24.39 -6.94 -7.27
N LYS A 17 24.00 -7.99 -8.00
CA LYS A 17 22.71 -8.66 -7.85
C LYS A 17 22.80 -9.84 -6.89
N ARG A 18 21.66 -10.22 -6.32
CA ARG A 18 21.45 -11.42 -5.50
C ARG A 18 20.40 -12.30 -6.15
N VAL A 19 20.50 -13.61 -5.96
CA VAL A 19 19.51 -14.56 -6.46
C VAL A 19 18.31 -14.61 -5.51
N ALA A 20 17.12 -14.30 -6.02
CA ALA A 20 15.85 -14.58 -5.36
C ALA A 20 15.30 -15.94 -5.80
N LEU A 21 14.95 -16.78 -4.83
CA LEU A 21 14.15 -17.97 -5.04
C LEU A 21 12.67 -17.61 -4.83
N VAL A 22 11.89 -17.67 -5.90
CA VAL A 22 10.46 -17.33 -5.92
C VAL A 22 9.63 -18.61 -6.01
N THR A 23 8.67 -18.76 -5.11
CA THR A 23 7.73 -19.89 -5.03
C THR A 23 6.31 -19.38 -4.96
N THR A 24 5.37 -20.11 -5.57
CA THR A 24 3.94 -19.80 -5.50
C THR A 24 3.12 -21.06 -5.24
N ASP A 25 1.93 -20.85 -4.68
CA ASP A 25 0.89 -21.88 -4.59
C ASP A 25 -0.38 -21.42 -5.35
N PRO A 26 -0.78 -22.09 -6.45
CA PRO A 26 -0.10 -23.22 -7.08
C PRO A 26 1.23 -22.81 -7.75
N PRO A 27 2.15 -23.78 -8.00
CA PRO A 27 3.35 -23.54 -8.79
C PRO A 27 3.00 -23.32 -10.27
N GLY A 28 3.98 -22.89 -11.06
CA GLY A 28 3.83 -22.67 -12.51
C GLY A 28 3.41 -21.26 -12.89
N ALA A 29 3.51 -20.29 -11.99
CA ALA A 29 3.19 -18.90 -12.27
C ALA A 29 4.37 -18.18 -12.93
N ASN A 30 4.06 -17.32 -13.90
CA ASN A 30 4.99 -16.31 -14.40
C ASN A 30 5.20 -15.22 -13.34
N VAL A 31 6.34 -14.52 -13.41
CA VAL A 31 6.70 -13.50 -12.42
C VAL A 31 7.19 -12.22 -13.10
N ALA A 32 6.67 -11.08 -12.65
CA ALA A 32 7.20 -9.76 -12.97
C ALA A 32 7.65 -9.04 -11.70
N PHE A 33 8.75 -8.30 -11.80
CA PHE A 33 9.36 -7.53 -10.72
C PHE A 33 9.29 -6.05 -11.05
N VAL A 34 8.64 -5.28 -10.19
CA VAL A 34 8.54 -3.82 -10.36
C VAL A 34 9.28 -3.15 -9.21
N PRO A 35 10.41 -2.46 -9.47
CA PRO A 35 11.14 -1.77 -8.42
C PRO A 35 10.28 -0.72 -7.71
N VAL A 36 10.58 -0.46 -6.45
CA VAL A 36 9.95 0.59 -5.64
C VAL A 36 10.99 1.66 -5.34
N ASN A 37 10.67 2.92 -5.62
CA ASN A 37 11.47 4.07 -5.23
C ASN A 37 11.52 4.12 -3.68
N PRO A 38 12.70 4.03 -3.05
CA PRO A 38 12.80 3.97 -1.59
C PRO A 38 12.42 5.29 -0.90
N VAL A 39 12.50 6.42 -1.60
CA VAL A 39 12.21 7.76 -1.07
C VAL A 39 10.73 8.08 -1.14
N SER A 40 10.14 7.92 -2.34
CA SER A 40 8.71 8.21 -2.56
C SER A 40 7.80 7.06 -2.13
N GLY A 41 8.29 5.81 -2.18
CA GLY A 41 7.50 4.61 -1.98
C GLY A 41 6.68 4.19 -3.21
N ASP A 42 6.79 4.92 -4.32
CA ASP A 42 6.10 4.60 -5.56
C ASP A 42 6.78 3.45 -6.28
N VAL A 43 5.97 2.60 -6.92
CA VAL A 43 6.49 1.63 -7.89
C VAL A 43 7.05 2.37 -9.11
N ILE A 44 8.01 1.76 -9.80
CA ILE A 44 8.66 2.31 -11.00
C ILE A 44 8.34 1.40 -12.20
N PRO A 45 7.15 1.53 -12.83
CA PRO A 45 6.75 0.61 -13.90
C PRO A 45 7.63 0.65 -15.14
N SER A 46 8.37 1.75 -15.37
CA SER A 46 9.34 1.86 -16.46
C SER A 46 10.55 0.95 -16.29
N GLU A 47 10.81 0.45 -15.09
CA GLU A 47 11.90 -0.48 -14.77
C GLU A 47 11.40 -1.91 -14.50
N LEU A 48 10.16 -2.22 -14.92
CA LEU A 48 9.59 -3.54 -14.77
C LEU A 48 10.44 -4.59 -15.52
N GLU A 49 10.77 -5.68 -14.83
CA GLU A 49 11.53 -6.82 -15.37
C GLU A 49 10.67 -8.10 -15.31
N HIS A 50 10.54 -8.81 -16.43
CA HIS A 50 9.90 -10.12 -16.48
C HIS A 50 10.91 -11.23 -16.22
N ALA A 51 10.58 -12.17 -15.33
CA ALA A 51 11.36 -13.38 -15.13
C ALA A 51 11.30 -14.27 -16.37
N SER A 52 12.37 -15.04 -16.61
CA SER A 52 12.33 -16.13 -17.58
C SER A 52 11.88 -17.42 -16.90
N GLY A 53 10.85 -18.07 -17.44
CA GLY A 53 10.28 -19.30 -16.88
C GLY A 53 9.20 -19.06 -15.83
N VAL A 54 8.82 -20.12 -15.13
CA VAL A 54 7.71 -20.16 -14.17
C VAL A 54 8.15 -20.66 -12.79
N THR A 55 7.39 -20.35 -11.75
CA THR A 55 7.69 -20.77 -10.37
C THR A 55 7.62 -22.30 -10.17
N PRO A 56 8.46 -22.88 -9.30
CA PRO A 56 9.53 -22.23 -8.55
C PRO A 56 10.70 -21.83 -9.47
N LEU A 57 11.18 -20.59 -9.36
CA LEU A 57 12.26 -20.06 -10.19
C LEU A 57 13.32 -19.32 -9.39
N ARG A 58 14.53 -19.22 -9.95
CA ARG A 58 15.64 -18.41 -9.44
C ARG A 58 15.85 -17.21 -10.37
N HIS A 59 15.87 -15.99 -9.83
CA HIS A 59 16.05 -14.76 -10.61
C HIS A 59 17.04 -13.81 -9.95
N ARG A 60 17.90 -13.14 -10.73
CA ARG A 60 18.91 -12.20 -10.20
C ARG A 60 18.35 -10.78 -10.14
N LEU A 61 18.27 -10.21 -8.94
CA LEU A 61 17.75 -8.86 -8.69
C LEU A 61 18.77 -8.00 -7.94
N ARG A 62 18.73 -6.68 -8.17
CA ARG A 62 19.53 -5.74 -7.38
C ARG A 62 18.92 -5.58 -5.98
N PRO A 63 19.70 -5.21 -4.95
CA PRO A 63 19.15 -4.80 -3.68
C PRO A 63 18.15 -3.65 -3.83
N ALA A 64 16.88 -3.94 -3.54
CA ALA A 64 15.75 -3.02 -3.59
C ALA A 64 14.50 -3.70 -3.01
N THR A 65 13.46 -2.89 -2.79
CA THR A 65 12.09 -3.41 -2.62
C THR A 65 11.44 -3.53 -3.98
N TYR A 66 10.73 -4.63 -4.20
CA TYR A 66 9.98 -4.92 -5.41
C TYR A 66 8.52 -5.17 -5.07
N LEU A 67 7.62 -4.66 -5.89
CA LEU A 67 6.32 -5.29 -6.08
C LEU A 67 6.53 -6.50 -6.99
N VAL A 68 6.21 -7.68 -6.48
CA VAL A 68 6.27 -8.95 -7.22
C VAL A 68 4.86 -9.29 -7.69
N VAL A 69 4.67 -9.40 -8.99
CA VAL A 69 3.40 -9.79 -9.61
C VAL A 69 3.54 -11.21 -10.13
N VAL A 70 2.74 -12.13 -9.62
CA VAL A 70 2.71 -13.54 -10.04
C VAL A 70 1.41 -13.84 -10.77
N TYR A 71 1.45 -14.51 -11.92
CA TYR A 71 0.28 -14.68 -12.78
C TYR A 71 0.36 -15.91 -13.69
N PHE A 72 -0.79 -16.43 -14.08
CA PHE A 72 -0.92 -17.47 -15.11
C PHE A 72 -1.26 -16.82 -16.46
N GLU A 73 -0.54 -17.17 -17.53
CA GLU A 73 -0.77 -16.60 -18.86
C GLU A 73 -2.05 -17.13 -19.51
N ASP A 74 -2.39 -18.38 -19.23
CA ASP A 74 -3.59 -19.07 -19.68
C ASP A 74 -4.85 -18.64 -18.90
N ASP A 75 -4.69 -18.09 -17.70
CA ASP A 75 -5.75 -17.50 -16.90
C ASP A 75 -5.33 -16.14 -16.31
N PRO A 76 -5.61 -15.02 -17.02
CA PRO A 76 -5.24 -13.68 -16.55
C PRO A 76 -6.04 -13.20 -15.34
N THR A 77 -7.06 -13.96 -14.91
CA THR A 77 -7.81 -13.67 -13.66
C THR A 77 -7.12 -14.27 -12.44
N ARG A 78 -6.25 -15.27 -12.65
CA ARG A 78 -5.49 -15.95 -11.61
C ARG A 78 -4.10 -15.37 -11.47
N PHE A 79 -4.00 -14.38 -10.58
CA PHE A 79 -2.76 -13.69 -10.26
C PHE A 79 -2.77 -13.20 -8.82
N HIS A 80 -1.61 -12.84 -8.29
CA HIS A 80 -1.50 -12.12 -7.03
C HIS A 80 -0.30 -11.18 -7.05
N GLU A 81 -0.26 -10.26 -6.09
CA GLU A 81 0.79 -9.27 -5.95
C GLU A 81 1.21 -9.12 -4.49
N GLY A 82 2.52 -9.10 -4.27
CA GLY A 82 3.10 -9.00 -2.94
C GLY A 82 4.42 -8.24 -2.98
N TYR A 83 4.69 -7.48 -1.93
CA TYR A 83 5.98 -6.79 -1.81
C TYR A 83 7.04 -7.75 -1.31
N ARG A 84 8.25 -7.66 -1.86
CA ARG A 84 9.41 -8.42 -1.41
C ARG A 84 10.67 -7.57 -1.46
N LYS A 85 11.59 -7.83 -0.56
CA LYS A 85 12.86 -7.10 -0.47
C LYS A 85 14.04 -8.01 -0.81
N ILE A 86 14.94 -7.49 -1.64
CA ILE A 86 16.31 -8.01 -1.77
C ILE A 86 17.17 -7.17 -0.84
N PRO A 87 17.67 -7.72 0.27
CA PRO A 87 18.42 -6.94 1.25
C PRO A 87 19.79 -6.54 0.71
N LEU A 88 20.24 -5.33 1.05
CA LEU A 88 21.59 -4.87 0.70
C LEU A 88 22.66 -5.66 1.46
N ASN A 89 22.42 -5.96 2.73
CA ASN A 89 23.28 -6.74 3.62
C ASN A 89 22.42 -7.58 4.59
N THR A 90 23.04 -8.44 5.40
CA THR A 90 22.31 -9.32 6.34
C THR A 90 21.50 -8.56 7.39
N GLU A 91 21.95 -7.36 7.78
CA GLU A 91 21.30 -6.49 8.77
C GLU A 91 20.04 -5.82 8.20
N ASP A 92 19.94 -5.70 6.88
CA ASP A 92 18.82 -5.11 6.15
C ASP A 92 17.60 -6.05 6.02
N ASN A 93 17.75 -7.29 6.50
CA ASN A 93 16.72 -8.32 6.59
C ASN A 93 15.95 -8.19 7.92
N TYR A 94 15.19 -7.10 8.06
CA TYR A 94 14.43 -6.77 9.27
C TYR A 94 13.06 -7.47 9.32
N GLY A 95 12.81 -8.24 10.39
CA GLY A 95 11.49 -8.30 11.05
C GLY A 95 10.46 -9.30 10.54
N GLY A 96 9.49 -9.64 11.41
CA GLY A 96 8.46 -10.68 11.21
C GLY A 96 7.35 -10.38 10.19
N TYR A 97 7.61 -9.54 9.18
CA TYR A 97 6.64 -9.21 8.13
C TYR A 97 7.12 -9.72 6.77
N ARG A 98 6.20 -10.28 5.97
CA ARG A 98 6.52 -11.01 4.74
C ARG A 98 7.23 -10.15 3.69
N HIS A 99 6.92 -8.86 3.62
CA HIS A 99 7.52 -7.91 2.68
C HIS A 99 8.91 -7.41 3.06
N LEU A 100 9.31 -7.57 4.34
CA LEU A 100 10.62 -7.14 4.86
C LEU A 100 11.55 -8.32 5.16
N SER A 101 11.01 -9.54 5.24
CA SER A 101 11.76 -10.73 5.58
C SER A 101 12.06 -11.63 4.40
N SER A 102 13.22 -12.27 4.49
CA SER A 102 13.65 -13.34 3.62
C SER A 102 14.53 -14.31 4.41
N ARG A 103 14.60 -15.56 3.96
CA ARG A 103 15.57 -16.52 4.48
C ARG A 103 16.77 -16.54 3.55
N ILE A 104 17.97 -16.29 4.09
CA ILE A 104 19.21 -16.50 3.35
C ILE A 104 19.56 -17.99 3.45
N LEU A 105 19.64 -18.67 2.30
CA LEU A 105 20.01 -20.08 2.21
C LEU A 105 21.52 -20.27 2.35
N GLU A 106 21.98 -21.50 2.56
CA GLU A 106 23.41 -21.82 2.71
C GLU A 106 24.25 -21.41 1.49
N ASN A 107 23.65 -21.43 0.31
CA ASN A 107 24.29 -20.99 -0.94
C ASN A 107 24.24 -19.46 -1.15
N GLY A 108 23.69 -18.70 -0.21
CA GLY A 108 23.54 -17.24 -0.29
C GLY A 108 22.28 -16.74 -0.99
N ASP A 109 21.44 -17.63 -1.53
CA ASP A 109 20.19 -17.26 -2.19
C ASP A 109 19.19 -16.67 -1.19
N ILE A 110 18.39 -15.71 -1.66
CA ILE A 110 17.31 -15.07 -0.91
C ILE A 110 16.02 -15.85 -1.18
N LYS A 111 15.56 -16.63 -0.21
CA LYS A 111 14.26 -17.30 -0.27
C LYS A 111 13.19 -16.42 0.37
N TRP A 112 12.24 -15.98 -0.44
CA TRP A 112 11.06 -15.29 0.06
C TRP A 112 10.02 -16.28 0.57
N ALA A 113 9.08 -15.77 1.39
CA ALA A 113 7.86 -16.50 1.66
C ALA A 113 7.07 -16.68 0.36
N GLU A 114 6.47 -17.87 0.24
CA GLU A 114 5.63 -18.26 -0.88
C GLU A 114 4.50 -17.26 -1.12
N ILE A 115 4.14 -17.02 -2.38
CA ILE A 115 2.99 -16.19 -2.74
C ILE A 115 1.84 -17.13 -3.11
N GLU A 116 0.80 -17.15 -2.30
CA GLU A 116 -0.44 -17.87 -2.61
C GLU A 116 -1.21 -17.10 -3.69
N ILE A 117 -1.80 -17.81 -4.65
CA ILE A 117 -2.57 -17.26 -5.77
C ILE A 117 -4.00 -17.77 -5.66
N PRO A 118 -4.89 -17.02 -4.96
CA PRO A 118 -6.23 -17.50 -4.67
C PRO A 118 -7.07 -17.68 -5.94
N ASP A 119 -8.08 -18.53 -5.82
CA ASP A 119 -9.11 -18.67 -6.85
C ASP A 119 -9.85 -17.32 -7.03
N PRO A 120 -10.08 -16.85 -8.28
CA PRO A 120 -10.77 -15.59 -8.54
C PRO A 120 -12.18 -15.50 -7.92
N SER A 121 -12.85 -16.63 -7.68
CA SER A 121 -14.17 -16.67 -7.03
C SER A 121 -14.14 -16.15 -5.59
N ALA A 122 -12.97 -16.12 -4.93
CA ALA A 122 -12.80 -15.57 -3.59
C ALA A 122 -13.06 -14.06 -3.48
N PHE A 123 -13.25 -13.36 -4.61
CA PHE A 123 -13.41 -11.91 -4.68
C PHE A 123 -14.78 -11.48 -5.26
N SER A 124 -15.74 -12.40 -5.35
CA SER A 124 -17.06 -12.13 -5.95
C SER A 124 -17.92 -11.12 -5.17
N ASP A 125 -17.58 -10.90 -3.90
CA ASP A 125 -18.24 -9.96 -2.99
C ASP A 125 -17.67 -8.53 -3.10
N MET A 126 -16.52 -8.35 -3.76
CA MET A 126 -15.89 -7.05 -3.93
C MET A 126 -16.61 -6.22 -5.00
N ALA A 127 -16.67 -4.90 -4.79
CA ALA A 127 -17.28 -3.98 -5.72
C ALA A 127 -16.32 -3.60 -6.86
N ARG A 128 -16.79 -3.67 -8.12
CA ARG A 128 -15.97 -3.32 -9.29
C ARG A 128 -16.02 -1.83 -9.62
N VAL A 129 -14.85 -1.20 -9.68
CA VAL A 129 -14.62 0.18 -10.10
C VAL A 129 -13.98 0.20 -11.49
N THR A 130 -14.57 0.93 -12.45
CA THR A 130 -14.06 0.99 -13.83
C THR A 130 -12.72 1.73 -13.94
N GLY A 131 -12.47 2.71 -13.07
CA GLY A 131 -11.26 3.55 -13.09
C GLY A 131 -11.30 4.63 -14.18
N PRO A 132 -11.04 5.92 -13.85
CA PRO A 132 -11.02 7.01 -14.82
C PRO A 132 -9.66 7.17 -15.49
N ALA A 133 -9.64 7.46 -16.79
CA ALA A 133 -8.43 7.89 -17.51
C ALA A 133 -7.97 9.31 -17.12
N LYS A 134 -8.89 10.13 -16.58
CA LYS A 134 -8.62 11.48 -16.07
C LYS A 134 -9.44 11.74 -14.82
N TYR A 135 -8.77 11.99 -13.71
CA TYR A 135 -9.35 12.35 -12.43
C TYR A 135 -8.54 13.48 -11.79
N LEU A 136 -9.21 14.57 -11.41
CA LEU A 136 -8.58 15.65 -10.67
C LEU A 136 -8.63 15.34 -9.17
N SER A 137 -7.53 14.80 -8.67
CA SER A 137 -7.31 14.59 -7.24
C SER A 137 -6.89 15.87 -6.55
N GLY A 138 -7.01 15.92 -5.22
CA GLY A 138 -6.56 17.06 -4.40
C GLY A 138 -7.56 18.23 -4.42
N ILE A 139 -7.14 19.36 -3.88
CA ILE A 139 -7.97 20.57 -3.70
C ILE A 139 -7.28 21.73 -4.43
N VAL A 140 -8.01 22.38 -5.34
CA VAL A 140 -7.52 23.57 -6.05
C VAL A 140 -7.18 24.67 -5.04
N GLY A 141 -5.93 25.14 -5.08
CA GLY A 141 -5.43 26.16 -4.16
C GLY A 141 -4.84 25.65 -2.85
N SER A 142 -4.94 24.35 -2.55
CA SER A 142 -4.30 23.77 -1.36
C SER A 142 -2.81 23.54 -1.58
N THR A 143 -1.99 23.91 -0.59
CA THR A 143 -0.56 23.59 -0.52
C THR A 143 -0.27 22.31 0.25
N LEU A 144 -1.27 21.69 0.87
CA LEU A 144 -1.12 20.43 1.60
C LEU A 144 -1.59 19.23 0.76
N VAL A 145 -2.64 19.44 -0.05
CA VAL A 145 -3.19 18.45 -0.97
C VAL A 145 -3.40 19.09 -2.35
N PRO A 146 -2.32 19.50 -3.03
CA PRO A 146 -2.41 20.20 -4.31
C PRO A 146 -3.09 19.33 -5.37
N PRO A 147 -3.71 19.96 -6.38
CA PRO A 147 -4.37 19.21 -7.43
C PRO A 147 -3.37 18.36 -8.23
N ALA A 148 -3.79 17.14 -8.56
CA ALA A 148 -3.05 16.24 -9.42
C ALA A 148 -3.98 15.61 -10.44
N MET A 149 -3.56 15.58 -11.71
CA MET A 149 -4.28 14.84 -12.73
C MET A 149 -3.82 13.39 -12.69
N CYS A 150 -4.76 12.48 -12.44
CA CYS A 150 -4.51 11.06 -12.27
C CYS A 150 -5.20 10.23 -13.35
N SER A 151 -4.57 9.12 -13.75
CA SER A 151 -5.22 7.99 -14.41
C SER A 151 -5.25 6.82 -13.44
N ILE A 152 -6.43 6.23 -13.25
CA ILE A 152 -6.63 5.12 -12.30
C ILE A 152 -7.15 3.91 -13.09
N PRO A 153 -6.38 2.81 -13.17
CA PRO A 153 -6.87 1.56 -13.74
C PRO A 153 -8.09 1.03 -12.96
N GLY A 154 -8.93 0.22 -13.62
CA GLY A 154 -10.02 -0.43 -12.92
C GLY A 154 -9.54 -1.41 -11.84
N PHE A 155 -10.27 -1.48 -10.73
CA PHE A 155 -9.94 -2.27 -9.56
C PHE A 155 -11.20 -2.78 -8.86
N LEU A 156 -11.05 -3.74 -7.96
CA LEU A 156 -12.05 -4.18 -6.99
C LEU A 156 -11.78 -3.50 -5.65
N ILE A 157 -12.84 -3.16 -4.92
CA ILE A 157 -12.77 -2.60 -3.56
C ILE A 157 -13.64 -3.42 -2.61
N ASP A 158 -13.14 -3.70 -1.41
CA ASP A 158 -13.95 -4.37 -0.38
C ASP A 158 -15.16 -3.49 0.01
N PRO A 159 -16.34 -4.07 0.27
CA PRO A 159 -17.53 -3.31 0.69
C PRO A 159 -17.38 -2.68 2.07
N PHE A 160 -16.54 -3.26 2.93
CA PHE A 160 -16.30 -2.83 4.30
C PHE A 160 -14.81 -2.67 4.59
N GLU A 161 -14.49 -2.05 5.73
CA GLU A 161 -13.12 -2.09 6.29
C GLU A 161 -12.77 -3.52 6.71
N PHE A 162 -11.47 -3.83 6.74
CA PHE A 162 -10.99 -5.14 7.13
C PHE A 162 -11.29 -5.38 8.62
N THR A 163 -11.99 -6.47 8.93
CA THR A 163 -12.55 -6.70 10.26
C THR A 163 -11.70 -7.61 11.13
N VAL A 164 -12.03 -7.70 12.42
CA VAL A 164 -11.47 -8.71 13.33
C VAL A 164 -11.80 -10.14 12.86
N ALA A 165 -12.99 -10.37 12.28
CA ALA A 165 -13.33 -11.67 11.68
C ALA A 165 -12.44 -12.00 10.48
N ASP A 166 -12.13 -11.01 9.62
CA ASP A 166 -11.19 -11.19 8.51
C ASP A 166 -9.79 -11.51 9.01
N TYR A 167 -9.33 -10.78 10.04
CA TYR A 167 -8.04 -11.07 10.68
C TYR A 167 -7.98 -12.50 11.18
N SER A 168 -9.04 -12.95 11.85
CA SER A 168 -9.11 -14.31 12.38
C SER A 168 -9.12 -15.37 11.28
N ARG A 169 -9.83 -15.12 10.19
CA ARG A 169 -9.87 -16.01 9.03
C ARG A 169 -8.50 -16.19 8.38
N VAL A 170 -7.71 -15.13 8.22
CA VAL A 170 -6.41 -15.20 7.52
C VAL A 170 -5.24 -15.58 8.41
N THR A 171 -5.34 -15.38 9.74
CA THR A 171 -4.23 -15.67 10.68
C THR A 171 -4.49 -16.88 11.57
N GLY A 172 -5.73 -17.33 11.70
CA GLY A 172 -6.15 -18.29 12.73
C GLY A 172 -6.18 -17.72 14.16
N GLN A 173 -5.86 -16.43 14.36
CA GLN A 173 -5.83 -15.78 15.66
C GLN A 173 -7.13 -15.03 15.95
N LEU A 174 -7.63 -15.06 17.18
CA LEU A 174 -8.91 -14.37 17.50
C LEU A 174 -8.83 -12.84 17.37
N LYS A 175 -7.64 -12.26 17.56
CA LYS A 175 -7.35 -10.83 17.40
C LYS A 175 -5.83 -10.61 17.30
N PRO A 176 -5.38 -9.43 16.86
CA PRO A 176 -3.96 -9.11 16.83
C PRO A 176 -3.29 -9.25 18.21
N PRO A 177 -2.06 -9.80 18.28
CA PRO A 177 -1.40 -10.14 19.56
C PRO A 177 -1.00 -8.91 20.38
N ASN A 178 -0.85 -7.77 19.73
CA ASN A 178 -0.55 -6.47 20.33
C ASN A 178 -1.77 -5.80 20.99
N ILE A 179 -2.97 -6.38 20.84
CA ILE A 179 -4.18 -5.88 21.51
C ILE A 179 -4.32 -6.60 22.86
N PRO A 180 -4.32 -5.88 24.00
CA PRO A 180 -4.40 -6.50 25.31
C PRO A 180 -5.55 -7.50 25.42
N SER A 181 -5.31 -8.65 26.07
CA SER A 181 -6.28 -9.75 26.15
C SER A 181 -7.65 -9.31 26.69
N GLN A 182 -7.66 -8.31 27.57
CA GLN A 182 -8.84 -7.72 28.21
C GLN A 182 -9.73 -6.92 27.25
N VAL A 183 -9.17 -6.37 26.17
CA VAL A 183 -9.93 -5.62 25.15
C VAL A 183 -10.76 -6.61 24.34
N ARG A 184 -12.09 -6.53 24.47
CA ARG A 184 -13.02 -7.32 23.68
C ARG A 184 -13.31 -6.58 22.38
N LEU A 185 -12.96 -7.19 21.26
CA LEU A 185 -13.36 -6.69 19.95
C LEU A 185 -14.43 -7.60 19.35
N GLY A 186 -15.49 -6.99 18.84
CA GLY A 186 -16.54 -7.67 18.09
C GLY A 186 -16.03 -8.09 16.71
N PRO A 187 -16.54 -9.20 16.13
CA PRO A 187 -16.08 -9.71 14.85
C PRO A 187 -16.27 -8.73 13.68
N ARG A 188 -17.23 -7.81 13.79
CA ARG A 188 -17.55 -6.79 12.78
C ARG A 188 -16.83 -5.47 12.98
N GLN A 189 -16.03 -5.32 14.02
CA GLN A 189 -15.24 -4.11 14.20
C GLN A 189 -14.06 -4.11 13.23
N ALA A 190 -13.73 -2.93 12.71
CA ALA A 190 -12.51 -2.74 11.93
C ALA A 190 -11.29 -3.08 12.80
N VAL A 191 -10.33 -3.81 12.22
CA VAL A 191 -9.11 -4.18 12.94
C VAL A 191 -8.10 -3.02 12.91
N ASN A 192 -7.49 -2.72 14.05
CA ASN A 192 -6.44 -1.70 14.16
C ASN A 192 -5.07 -2.36 14.30
N ILE A 193 -4.27 -2.26 13.25
CA ILE A 193 -2.92 -2.84 13.16
C ILE A 193 -1.96 -1.86 12.48
N SER A 194 -0.66 -2.13 12.59
CA SER A 194 0.36 -1.34 11.90
C SER A 194 0.24 -1.48 10.38
N TRP A 195 0.79 -0.53 9.63
CA TRP A 195 0.81 -0.63 8.16
C TRP A 195 1.53 -1.90 7.68
N ASN A 196 2.65 -2.25 8.35
CA ASN A 196 3.40 -3.46 8.03
C ASN A 196 2.58 -4.74 8.23
N ASP A 197 1.69 -4.79 9.21
CA ASP A 197 0.77 -5.92 9.37
C ASP A 197 -0.39 -5.81 8.37
N ALA A 198 -0.96 -4.62 8.14
CA ALA A 198 -2.04 -4.39 7.19
C ALA A 198 -1.70 -4.88 5.76
N ILE A 199 -0.48 -4.62 5.29
CA ILE A 199 -0.04 -5.11 3.98
C ILE A 199 0.11 -6.63 3.94
N CYS A 200 0.59 -7.26 5.03
CA CYS A 200 0.67 -8.71 5.15
C CYS A 200 -0.73 -9.35 5.17
N ARG A 201 -1.65 -8.78 5.96
CA ARG A 201 -3.03 -9.28 6.09
C ARG A 201 -3.84 -9.08 4.81
N ALA A 202 -3.60 -8.00 4.08
CA ALA A 202 -4.15 -7.82 2.73
C ALA A 202 -3.60 -8.90 1.79
N GLU A 203 -2.29 -9.18 1.81
CA GLU A 203 -1.67 -10.24 1.01
C GLU A 203 -2.23 -11.62 1.35
N ASP A 204 -2.35 -11.98 2.63
CA ASP A 204 -2.93 -13.25 3.11
C ASP A 204 -4.41 -13.40 2.71
N ALA A 205 -5.12 -12.28 2.51
CA ALA A 205 -6.49 -12.27 2.01
C ALA A 205 -6.57 -12.36 0.48
N GLY A 206 -5.45 -12.44 -0.24
CA GLY A 206 -5.43 -12.41 -1.71
C GLY A 206 -5.63 -11.01 -2.30
N LYS A 207 -5.41 -9.96 -1.54
CA LYS A 207 -5.74 -8.57 -1.89
C LYS A 207 -4.52 -7.67 -1.66
N ARG A 208 -4.71 -6.36 -1.80
CA ARG A 208 -3.72 -5.33 -1.46
C ARG A 208 -4.38 -4.16 -0.76
N LEU A 209 -3.58 -3.27 -0.17
CA LEU A 209 -4.09 -1.96 0.22
C LEU A 209 -4.52 -1.15 -1.02
N LEU A 210 -5.46 -0.23 -0.84
CA LEU A 210 -5.81 0.73 -1.88
C LEU A 210 -4.67 1.71 -2.12
N HIS A 211 -4.46 2.09 -3.37
CA HIS A 211 -3.71 3.29 -3.69
C HIS A 211 -4.48 4.52 -3.20
N GLU A 212 -3.81 5.58 -2.79
CA GLU A 212 -4.51 6.77 -2.26
C GLU A 212 -5.50 7.41 -3.24
N TYR A 213 -5.19 7.41 -4.55
CA TYR A 213 -6.05 7.97 -5.58
C TYR A 213 -7.24 7.06 -5.88
N GLU A 214 -7.09 5.74 -5.76
CA GLU A 214 -8.20 4.79 -5.80
C GLU A 214 -9.18 5.06 -4.64
N TYR A 215 -8.64 5.20 -3.43
CA TYR A 215 -9.42 5.55 -2.24
C TYR A 215 -10.15 6.89 -2.44
N GLU A 216 -9.42 7.95 -2.80
CA GLU A 216 -9.99 9.30 -2.89
C GLU A 216 -11.07 9.35 -3.98
N TYR A 217 -10.83 8.70 -5.12
CA TYR A 217 -11.79 8.63 -6.20
C TYR A 217 -13.12 8.04 -5.73
N VAL A 218 -13.11 6.91 -5.04
CA VAL A 218 -14.36 6.29 -4.53
C VAL A 218 -14.96 7.11 -3.40
N ALA A 219 -14.14 7.59 -2.46
CA ALA A 219 -14.59 8.34 -1.29
C ALA A 219 -15.11 9.74 -1.60
N THR A 220 -14.84 10.30 -2.78
CA THR A 220 -15.39 11.58 -3.28
C THR A 220 -16.53 11.38 -4.26
N ALA A 221 -17.20 10.22 -4.18
CA ALA A 221 -18.24 9.81 -5.11
C ALA A 221 -17.83 9.91 -6.59
N PHE A 222 -16.68 9.31 -6.89
CA PHE A 222 -16.05 9.34 -8.21
C PHE A 222 -15.63 10.76 -8.63
N GLY A 223 -15.22 11.58 -7.66
CA GLY A 223 -14.84 12.98 -7.86
C GLY A 223 -16.00 13.98 -7.94
N LYS A 224 -17.25 13.54 -7.72
CA LYS A 224 -18.44 14.39 -7.88
C LYS A 224 -18.81 15.19 -6.64
N HIS A 225 -18.42 14.71 -5.46
CA HIS A 225 -18.81 15.29 -4.18
C HIS A 225 -17.63 15.40 -3.22
N VAL A 226 -17.80 16.20 -2.17
CA VAL A 226 -16.83 16.28 -1.08
C VAL A 226 -16.76 14.97 -0.30
N TYR A 227 -17.90 14.38 0.05
CA TYR A 227 -18.02 13.12 0.79
C TYR A 227 -18.67 12.04 -0.07
N PRO A 228 -18.65 10.75 0.36
CA PRO A 228 -19.30 9.67 -0.37
C PRO A 228 -20.81 9.88 -0.58
N TRP A 229 -21.45 10.61 0.33
CA TRP A 229 -22.90 10.85 0.36
C TRP A 229 -23.34 12.23 -0.14
N GLY A 230 -22.40 13.12 -0.49
CA GLY A 230 -22.72 14.47 -0.95
C GLY A 230 -21.78 15.54 -0.42
N ASP A 231 -22.24 16.78 -0.49
CA ASP A 231 -21.42 17.96 -0.23
C ASP A 231 -21.64 18.56 1.15
N GLU A 232 -22.43 17.94 2.04
CA GLU A 232 -22.62 18.44 3.40
C GLU A 232 -22.40 17.35 4.45
N LEU A 233 -21.80 17.72 5.58
CA LEU A 233 -21.76 16.83 6.73
C LEU A 233 -23.17 16.73 7.32
N PRO A 234 -23.64 15.53 7.69
CA PRO A 234 -24.90 15.39 8.39
C PRO A 234 -24.88 16.18 9.70
N GLU A 235 -26.04 16.73 10.07
CA GLU A 235 -26.19 17.40 11.37
C GLU A 235 -25.84 16.42 12.50
N GLY A 236 -25.01 16.87 13.44
CA GLY A 236 -24.57 16.04 14.56
C GLY A 236 -23.50 15.00 14.23
N PHE A 237 -22.88 15.03 13.04
CA PHE A 237 -21.67 14.24 12.77
C PHE A 237 -20.57 14.64 13.77
N THR A 238 -20.21 13.73 14.67
CA THR A 238 -19.18 13.98 15.71
C THR A 238 -17.96 13.09 15.53
N GLU A 239 -16.86 13.46 16.20
CA GLU A 239 -15.62 12.69 16.31
C GLU A 239 -15.80 11.25 16.87
N MET A 240 -16.98 10.92 17.42
CA MET A 240 -17.27 9.65 18.10
C MET A 240 -18.06 8.66 17.23
N ASP A 241 -18.53 9.04 16.04
CA ASP A 241 -19.21 8.14 15.08
C ASP A 241 -18.22 7.18 14.39
N HIS A 242 -17.09 6.88 15.03
CA HIS A 242 -15.85 6.49 14.35
C HIS A 242 -15.20 5.19 14.85
N LEU A 243 -15.79 4.49 15.82
CA LEU A 243 -15.23 3.22 16.34
C LEU A 243 -16.33 2.20 16.58
N GLY A 244 -17.02 1.80 15.51
CA GLY A 244 -18.15 0.90 15.54
C GLY A 244 -17.99 -0.33 14.63
N ASP A 245 -19.08 -1.10 14.54
CA ASP A 245 -19.19 -2.15 13.53
C ASP A 245 -19.18 -1.54 12.13
N VAL A 246 -18.47 -2.19 11.20
CA VAL A 246 -18.51 -1.81 9.79
C VAL A 246 -19.95 -1.78 9.25
N GLY A 247 -20.23 -0.81 8.39
CA GLY A 247 -21.56 -0.41 7.93
C GLY A 247 -22.20 0.71 8.75
N THR A 248 -21.55 1.19 9.82
CA THR A 248 -22.09 2.25 10.70
C THR A 248 -21.14 3.45 10.73
N PRO A 249 -21.61 4.69 10.53
CA PRO A 249 -22.99 5.05 10.20
C PRO A 249 -23.41 4.62 8.79
N SER A 250 -24.67 4.24 8.63
CA SER A 250 -25.20 3.68 7.38
C SER A 250 -25.37 4.68 6.24
N PHE A 251 -25.25 5.98 6.53
CA PHE A 251 -25.24 7.05 5.52
C PHE A 251 -23.88 7.17 4.84
N ASP A 252 -22.78 6.78 5.49
CA ASP A 252 -21.46 6.77 4.87
C ASP A 252 -21.37 5.56 3.95
N ARG A 253 -21.95 5.71 2.76
CA ARG A 253 -21.97 4.67 1.74
C ARG A 253 -22.05 5.26 0.34
N ILE A 254 -21.57 4.49 -0.62
CA ILE A 254 -21.78 4.72 -2.04
C ILE A 254 -22.05 3.40 -2.77
N ARG A 255 -22.92 3.43 -3.78
CA ARG A 255 -23.20 2.27 -4.63
C ARG A 255 -22.15 2.17 -5.75
N VAL A 256 -21.39 1.09 -5.75
CA VAL A 256 -20.30 0.80 -6.71
C VAL A 256 -20.56 -0.54 -7.38
N GLY A 257 -20.75 -0.56 -8.70
CA GLY A 257 -20.89 -1.82 -9.44
C GLY A 257 -22.01 -2.75 -8.95
N GLY A 258 -23.07 -2.21 -8.33
CA GLY A 258 -24.15 -3.01 -7.75
C GLY A 258 -24.01 -3.33 -6.26
N VAL A 259 -22.89 -2.98 -5.63
CA VAL A 259 -22.57 -3.26 -4.22
C VAL A 259 -22.45 -1.95 -3.43
N ASP A 260 -22.98 -1.91 -2.22
CA ASP A 260 -22.83 -0.75 -1.33
C ASP A 260 -21.48 -0.82 -0.61
N VAL A 261 -20.68 0.23 -0.75
CA VAL A 261 -19.36 0.38 -0.13
C VAL A 261 -19.51 1.40 1.00
N TYR A 262 -19.35 0.94 2.24
CA TYR A 262 -19.60 1.72 3.46
C TYR A 262 -18.33 2.34 4.03
N ASN A 263 -18.44 3.21 5.03
CA ASN A 263 -17.33 3.71 5.85
C ASN A 263 -16.12 4.14 5.03
N LEU A 264 -16.34 4.93 4.00
CA LEU A 264 -15.23 5.46 3.23
C LEU A 264 -14.58 6.59 4.03
N PHE A 265 -15.37 7.52 4.60
CA PHE A 265 -14.83 8.65 5.35
C PHE A 265 -14.84 8.44 6.88
N SER A 266 -15.92 7.90 7.44
CA SER A 266 -16.14 7.62 8.87
C SER A 266 -15.47 6.33 9.36
N ASN A 267 -15.80 5.91 10.58
CA ASN A 267 -15.17 4.79 11.28
C ASN A 267 -13.66 5.02 11.42
N VAL A 268 -12.82 4.10 10.96
CA VAL A 268 -11.37 4.25 11.11
C VAL A 268 -10.76 5.04 9.95
N ALA A 269 -9.65 5.75 10.16
CA ALA A 269 -8.79 6.15 9.06
C ALA A 269 -8.25 4.89 8.36
N LYS A 270 -7.92 5.01 7.07
CA LYS A 270 -7.46 3.89 6.24
C LYS A 270 -6.00 4.07 5.93
N TRP A 271 -5.18 3.09 6.31
CA TRP A 271 -3.88 2.89 5.68
C TRP A 271 -4.07 2.73 4.18
N VAL A 272 -3.25 3.44 3.41
CA VAL A 272 -3.15 3.28 1.95
C VAL A 272 -1.76 2.74 1.58
N GLN A 273 -1.65 2.21 0.37
CA GLN A 273 -0.42 1.62 -0.15
C GLN A 273 0.71 2.65 -0.30
N THR A 274 0.37 3.90 -0.61
CA THR A 274 1.33 4.96 -0.90
C THR A 274 1.87 5.64 0.36
N MET A 275 3.05 6.24 0.23
CA MET A 275 3.46 7.28 1.18
C MET A 275 2.79 8.60 0.81
N VAL A 276 2.82 9.58 1.72
CA VAL A 276 2.45 10.96 1.35
C VAL A 276 3.46 11.45 0.31
N PRO A 277 3.02 11.89 -0.88
CA PRO A 277 3.92 12.37 -1.93
C PRO A 277 4.81 13.51 -1.42
N LEU A 278 6.07 13.48 -1.83
CA LEU A 278 7.00 14.58 -1.58
C LEU A 278 6.89 15.59 -2.74
N TYR A 279 7.12 16.87 -2.44
CA TYR A 279 7.44 17.83 -3.49
C TYR A 279 8.77 17.47 -4.16
N PRO A 280 8.97 17.74 -5.46
CA PRO A 280 10.22 17.41 -6.15
C PRO A 280 11.48 17.90 -5.43
N GLU A 281 11.43 19.10 -4.84
CA GLU A 281 12.55 19.66 -4.08
C GLU A 281 12.83 18.87 -2.79
N GLN A 282 11.78 18.37 -2.15
CA GLN A 282 11.91 17.52 -0.96
C GLN A 282 12.47 16.14 -1.34
N GLU A 283 11.97 15.54 -2.42
CA GLU A 283 12.46 14.26 -2.93
C GLU A 283 13.96 14.33 -3.24
N GLU A 284 14.42 15.40 -3.91
CA GLU A 284 15.84 15.60 -4.21
C GLU A 284 16.69 15.75 -2.93
N VAL A 285 16.16 16.42 -1.90
CA VAL A 285 16.82 16.53 -0.58
C VAL A 285 16.92 15.17 0.11
N PHE A 286 15.82 14.42 0.20
CA PHE A 286 15.81 13.10 0.83
C PHE A 286 16.71 12.09 0.08
N ALA A 287 16.69 12.11 -1.25
CA ALA A 287 17.56 11.30 -2.09
C ALA A 287 19.05 11.63 -1.84
N ARG A 288 19.41 12.92 -1.74
CA ARG A 288 20.78 13.36 -1.41
C ARG A 288 21.23 12.95 -0.02
N MET A 289 20.32 12.92 0.94
CA MET A 289 20.59 12.48 2.30
C MET A 289 20.73 10.95 2.41
N ALA A 290 20.56 10.20 1.31
CA ALA A 290 20.49 8.74 1.30
C ALA A 290 19.47 8.20 2.32
N VAL A 291 18.41 8.97 2.59
CA VAL A 291 17.29 8.52 3.40
C VAL A 291 16.57 7.47 2.55
N GLY A 292 16.63 6.23 2.99
CA GLY A 292 15.88 5.13 2.38
C GLY A 292 14.39 5.27 2.66
N ASP A 293 13.75 4.17 3.05
CA ASP A 293 12.35 4.21 3.49
C ASP A 293 12.19 5.20 4.66
N ARG A 294 11.31 6.19 4.47
CA ARG A 294 11.01 7.22 5.49
C ARG A 294 10.34 6.65 6.74
N GLY A 295 9.92 5.39 6.73
CA GLY A 295 9.25 4.74 7.86
C GLY A 295 7.84 5.26 8.11
N GLU A 296 7.29 6.03 7.18
CA GLU A 296 5.95 6.60 7.23
C GLU A 296 5.09 6.16 6.05
N ARG A 297 3.79 6.05 6.28
CA ARG A 297 2.81 5.63 5.28
C ARG A 297 1.58 6.51 5.32
N GLY A 298 0.96 6.68 4.16
CA GLY A 298 -0.22 7.50 3.98
C GLY A 298 -1.42 6.93 4.73
N ILE A 299 -2.21 7.83 5.29
CA ILE A 299 -3.55 7.55 5.80
C ILE A 299 -4.56 8.49 5.14
N ARG A 300 -5.77 7.98 4.93
CA ARG A 300 -6.90 8.72 4.37
C ARG A 300 -8.17 8.51 5.21
N GLY A 301 -9.18 9.35 4.99
CA GLY A 301 -10.44 9.30 5.74
C GLY A 301 -10.41 10.15 6.99
N TRP A 302 -11.32 9.88 7.93
CA TRP A 302 -11.36 10.62 9.18
C TRP A 302 -10.17 10.30 10.06
N PHE A 303 -9.38 11.31 10.37
CA PHE A 303 -8.41 11.33 11.45
C PHE A 303 -8.52 12.69 12.12
N SER A 304 -8.27 12.79 13.43
CA SER A 304 -8.20 14.11 14.08
C SER A 304 -7.05 14.88 13.45
N PRO A 305 -7.34 15.94 12.65
CA PRO A 305 -6.30 16.65 11.99
C PRO A 305 -5.91 17.80 12.89
N GLY A 306 -4.97 17.57 13.81
CA GLY A 306 -4.26 18.69 14.42
C GLY A 306 -3.80 19.65 13.30
N ASN A 307 -4.02 20.95 13.47
CA ASN A 307 -3.63 22.03 12.55
C ASN A 307 -4.33 22.16 11.16
N LEU A 308 -5.18 21.25 10.66
CA LEU A 308 -5.85 21.49 9.35
C LEU A 308 -7.05 22.43 9.47
N SER A 309 -7.77 22.38 10.60
CA SER A 309 -8.88 23.31 10.88
C SER A 309 -8.41 24.77 10.92
N SER A 310 -7.17 25.03 11.33
CA SER A 310 -6.57 26.38 11.36
C SER A 310 -6.27 26.98 9.99
N LEU A 311 -6.32 26.18 8.90
CA LEU A 311 -6.09 26.67 7.53
C LEU A 311 -7.38 26.93 6.75
N GLY A 312 -8.55 26.75 7.38
CA GLY A 312 -9.85 26.94 6.72
C GLY A 312 -10.18 25.89 5.65
N GLU A 313 -9.39 24.83 5.54
CA GLU A 313 -9.66 23.72 4.62
C GLU A 313 -10.74 22.81 5.19
N ARG A 314 -11.70 22.42 4.33
CA ARG A 314 -12.79 21.52 4.72
C ARG A 314 -12.25 20.11 4.98
N ILE A 315 -12.57 19.55 6.14
CA ILE A 315 -12.21 18.17 6.50
C ILE A 315 -12.95 17.18 5.60
N GLY A 316 -12.23 16.25 4.97
CA GLY A 316 -12.82 15.35 3.99
C GLY A 316 -11.87 14.30 3.41
N PRO A 317 -12.38 13.38 2.58
CA PRO A 317 -11.60 12.29 1.98
C PRO A 317 -10.35 12.69 1.18
N ARG A 318 -10.30 13.93 0.70
CA ARG A 318 -9.15 14.49 -0.04
C ARG A 318 -7.94 14.78 0.85
N GLN A 319 -8.12 14.84 2.17
CA GLN A 319 -7.02 15.09 3.09
C GLN A 319 -6.05 13.92 3.15
N ARG A 320 -4.79 14.26 3.40
CA ARG A 320 -3.68 13.33 3.58
C ARG A 320 -3.06 13.54 4.96
N ALA A 321 -2.70 12.45 5.59
CA ALA A 321 -1.75 12.45 6.70
C ALA A 321 -0.80 11.27 6.58
N SER A 322 0.26 11.28 7.38
CA SER A 322 1.18 10.17 7.52
C SER A 322 1.29 9.74 8.98
N LYS A 323 1.60 8.47 9.17
CA LYS A 323 1.96 7.89 10.46
C LYS A 323 3.06 6.86 10.28
N SER A 324 3.76 6.52 11.36
CA SER A 324 4.81 5.51 11.35
C SER A 324 4.26 4.15 10.94
N CYS A 325 4.95 3.46 10.03
CA CYS A 325 4.52 2.17 9.48
C CYS A 325 4.55 1.00 10.48
N ILE A 326 5.23 1.18 11.62
CA ILE A 326 5.28 0.23 12.74
C ILE A 326 4.29 0.58 13.86
N GLY A 327 3.72 1.78 13.84
CA GLY A 327 2.80 2.25 14.89
C GLY A 327 1.44 1.59 14.80
N ILE A 328 0.83 1.33 15.97
CA ILE A 328 -0.55 0.86 16.09
C ILE A 328 -1.38 2.00 16.66
N TYR A 329 -2.48 2.33 15.99
CA TYR A 329 -3.34 3.46 16.34
C TYR A 329 -4.79 2.97 16.38
N THR A 330 -5.48 3.25 17.49
CA THR A 330 -6.86 2.77 17.74
C THR A 330 -7.88 3.34 16.77
N SER A 331 -7.55 4.41 16.04
CA SER A 331 -8.40 5.04 15.04
C SER A 331 -7.97 4.77 13.60
N ILE A 332 -7.02 3.86 13.36
CA ILE A 332 -6.50 3.56 12.03
C ILE A 332 -6.61 2.07 11.76
N GLY A 333 -7.33 1.73 10.70
CA GLY A 333 -7.43 0.39 10.14
C GLY A 333 -7.12 0.44 8.65
N PHE A 334 -7.76 -0.41 7.86
CA PHE A 334 -7.55 -0.42 6.42
C PHE A 334 -8.72 -1.05 5.67
N ARG A 335 -8.68 -0.89 4.35
CA ARG A 335 -9.59 -1.53 3.41
C ARG A 335 -8.76 -2.10 2.28
N CYS A 336 -9.12 -3.30 1.83
CA CYS A 336 -8.45 -3.91 0.70
C CYS A 336 -9.05 -3.46 -0.63
N GLY A 337 -8.18 -3.41 -1.63
CA GLY A 337 -8.55 -3.46 -3.03
C GLY A 337 -7.84 -4.62 -3.72
N ARG A 338 -8.18 -4.85 -4.99
CA ARG A 338 -7.52 -5.82 -5.85
C ARG A 338 -7.50 -5.30 -7.28
N SER A 339 -6.37 -5.44 -7.96
CA SER A 339 -6.28 -5.08 -9.38
C SER A 339 -7.27 -5.94 -10.20
N LEU A 340 -7.75 -5.48 -11.36
CA LEU A 340 -8.65 -6.31 -12.20
C LEU A 340 -7.91 -7.36 -13.05
N LYS A 341 -6.60 -7.18 -13.19
CA LYS A 341 -5.68 -8.00 -14.00
C LYS A 341 -4.27 -7.83 -13.41
N PRO A 342 -3.32 -8.74 -13.70
CA PRO A 342 -1.94 -8.53 -13.29
C PRO A 342 -1.38 -7.22 -13.87
N ARG A 343 -0.64 -6.48 -13.06
CA ARG A 343 -0.06 -5.19 -13.44
C ARG A 343 1.30 -5.41 -14.11
N LEU A 344 1.29 -5.57 -15.42
CA LEU A 344 2.45 -6.01 -16.21
C LEU A 344 3.04 -4.92 -17.10
N ARG A 345 2.37 -3.76 -17.19
CA ARG A 345 2.79 -2.63 -18.02
C ARG A 345 2.53 -1.31 -17.30
N PRO A 346 3.21 -0.21 -17.66
CA PRO A 346 3.02 1.09 -17.00
C PRO A 346 1.58 1.57 -16.89
N GLU A 347 0.75 1.34 -17.91
CA GLU A 347 -0.68 1.71 -17.91
C GLU A 347 -1.55 0.88 -16.96
N ASP A 348 -1.03 -0.22 -16.41
CA ASP A 348 -1.73 -1.03 -15.44
C ASP A 348 -1.56 -0.48 -14.00
N PHE A 349 -0.82 0.62 -13.84
CA PHE A 349 -0.59 1.32 -12.57
C PHE A 349 -1.32 2.67 -12.55
N VAL A 350 -1.61 3.16 -11.35
CA VAL A 350 -2.05 4.54 -11.17
C VAL A 350 -0.91 5.47 -11.59
N SER A 351 -1.22 6.42 -12.48
CA SER A 351 -0.28 7.48 -12.84
C SER A 351 -0.83 8.83 -12.40
N TYR A 352 0.06 9.74 -12.03
CA TYR A 352 -0.32 11.08 -11.61
C TYR A 352 0.74 12.10 -11.99
N HIS A 353 0.29 13.30 -12.33
CA HIS A 353 1.14 14.45 -12.54
C HIS A 353 0.66 15.57 -11.62
N ALA A 354 1.53 16.00 -10.71
CA ALA A 354 1.26 17.21 -9.93
C ALA A 354 1.07 18.38 -10.90
N THR A 355 -0.03 19.12 -10.78
CA THR A 355 -0.15 20.37 -11.52
C THR A 355 0.81 21.38 -10.89
N ALA A 356 1.62 22.05 -11.71
CA ALA A 356 2.64 22.99 -11.22
C ALA A 356 2.05 23.98 -10.21
N LEU A 357 2.66 24.07 -9.03
CA LEU A 357 2.33 25.09 -8.03
C LEU A 357 2.89 26.44 -8.50
N PRO A 358 2.07 27.50 -8.59
CA PRO A 358 2.62 28.85 -8.62
C PRO A 358 3.12 29.19 -7.21
N ASN A 359 4.44 29.13 -7.00
CA ASN A 359 5.17 29.70 -5.85
C ASN A 359 5.19 28.91 -4.52
N PHE A 360 5.77 27.71 -4.50
CA PHE A 360 6.25 27.13 -3.23
C PHE A 360 7.61 27.74 -2.85
N LYS A 361 7.72 28.40 -1.69
CA LYS A 361 9.00 28.75 -1.06
C LYS A 361 9.25 27.78 0.08
N LEU A 362 10.41 27.12 0.07
CA LEU A 362 10.86 26.30 1.20
C LEU A 362 10.82 27.13 2.49
N PRO A 363 10.34 26.57 3.63
CA PRO A 363 10.57 27.19 4.92
C PRO A 363 12.08 27.34 5.10
N SER A 364 12.54 28.57 5.36
CA SER A 364 13.94 28.80 5.71
C SER A 364 14.28 27.93 6.91
N ALA A 365 15.33 27.12 6.81
CA ALA A 365 15.86 26.37 7.93
C ALA A 365 16.25 27.36 9.02
N ASN A 366 15.36 27.57 10.00
CA ASN A 366 15.74 28.21 11.24
C ASN A 366 16.67 27.21 11.94
N GLY A 367 17.97 27.52 11.90
CA GLY A 367 18.97 26.84 12.72
C GLY A 367 18.58 26.91 14.19
N PRO A 368 19.13 26.03 15.04
CA PRO A 368 18.83 26.03 16.47
C PRO A 368 19.08 27.42 17.03
N GLY A 369 18.04 27.98 17.64
CA GLY A 369 18.04 29.31 18.21
C GLY A 369 19.21 29.49 19.17
N ASP A 370 19.96 30.56 18.93
CA ASP A 370 20.94 31.12 19.83
C ASP A 370 20.23 31.52 21.13
N THR A 371 20.36 30.69 22.17
CA THR A 371 19.99 31.07 23.54
C THR A 371 21.03 32.05 24.05
N GLY A 372 20.79 33.33 23.83
CA GLY A 372 21.67 34.41 24.26
C GLY A 372 20.90 35.63 24.75
N LYS A 373 20.38 35.58 25.98
CA LYS A 373 20.55 36.56 27.08
C LYS A 373 19.47 36.42 28.15
#